data_AF-A0AAV6PGT0-F1
#
_entry.id   AF-A0AAV6PGT0-F1
#
_cell.length_a   1.000
_cell.length_b   1.000
_cell.length_c   1.000
_cell.angle_alpha   90.00
_cell.angle_beta   90.00
_cell.angle_gamma   90.00
#
_symmetry.space_group_name_H-M   'P 1'
#
loop_
_entity.id
_entity.type
_entity.pdbx_description
1 polymer ?
#
loop_
_entity_poly.entity_id
_entity_poly.type
_entity_poly.pdbx_seq_one_letter_code
_entity_poly.pdbx_strand_id
1 'polypeptide(L)'
;MSVFPGISLKPEVAEYLKSVFINKEVLAAVSLQEAEIRFHRLLTCLSHPPSHTCVRVSTHLASLDEIRLKLAEALQKMFGSSAEDVSLQIVPHPRIPDVLLLPVDGPRAVKQLSSEVVVGAQCGSAVLRGAHVFTPGIIASPKYMKTGDVVSVFSDLEGKCTRGATSFQGKTAFVGNGVSEVERSSIFCSDKPAKGVGIRMVEPLYWSPSFDGVLPNLAFLQNLPSVVVGHVLGPRPGERILDMCAAPGGKTCHIAAIMGDQGEVVALDRIRNKIDRIRQNAQMLHLRSVKVYCFNSTQAVSSDPALQTEGPPFPPESFDRVLLDAPCSGLGQRPNMACTWSLKEICSYQPLQRNLFHAAVRLLKKGGVLVYSTCTVTLAENEEQVAWALKTFPCLTLQPQEPHIGGEGMPGAGLAPEQLRLLQRFSPELTWDQTQTTAPLHCRADKDTIGFFIAKFLKN
;
A
#
# COMPACT_ATOMS: atom_id res chain seq x y z
N MET A 1 -24.46 10.15 -6.59
CA MET A 1 -24.35 8.74 -6.15
C MET A 1 -22.93 8.28 -6.42
N SER A 2 -22.35 7.49 -5.51
CA SER A 2 -20.99 6.94 -5.65
C SER A 2 -20.87 6.10 -6.94
N VAL A 3 -19.75 6.25 -7.66
CA VAL A 3 -19.52 5.55 -8.95
C VAL A 3 -19.28 4.06 -8.76
N PHE A 4 -18.66 3.66 -7.64
CA PHE A 4 -18.53 2.26 -7.28
C PHE A 4 -19.43 1.91 -6.09
N PRO A 5 -19.94 0.66 -6.03
CA PRO A 5 -20.52 0.13 -4.82
C PRO A 5 -19.44 -0.05 -3.73
N GLY A 6 -19.88 -0.36 -2.50
CA GLY A 6 -18.97 -0.81 -1.46
C GLY A 6 -18.21 -2.08 -1.84
N ILE A 7 -17.06 -2.28 -1.22
CA ILE A 7 -16.18 -3.42 -1.47
C ILE A 7 -16.97 -4.73 -1.39
N SER A 8 -16.82 -5.58 -2.40
CA SER A 8 -17.46 -6.90 -2.42
C SER A 8 -16.73 -7.84 -1.46
N LEU A 9 -17.40 -8.22 -0.37
CA LEU A 9 -16.91 -9.14 0.65
C LEU A 9 -17.79 -10.38 0.74
N LYS A 10 -17.23 -11.49 1.21
CA LYS A 10 -18.05 -12.62 1.66
C LYS A 10 -18.89 -12.24 2.89
N PRO A 11 -20.13 -12.74 3.03
CA PRO A 11 -21.02 -12.37 4.13
C PRO A 11 -20.38 -12.52 5.51
N GLU A 12 -19.70 -13.63 5.76
CA GLU A 12 -19.04 -13.92 7.04
C GLU A 12 -17.89 -12.95 7.36
N VAL A 13 -17.23 -12.42 6.33
CA VAL A 13 -16.17 -11.41 6.49
C VAL A 13 -16.77 -10.05 6.79
N ALA A 14 -17.85 -9.68 6.09
CA ALA A 14 -18.56 -8.42 6.34
C ALA A 14 -19.14 -8.38 7.76
N GLU A 15 -19.71 -9.49 8.23
CA GLU A 15 -20.23 -9.63 9.60
C GLU A 15 -19.12 -9.53 10.64
N TYR A 16 -17.98 -10.21 10.41
CA TYR A 16 -16.80 -10.09 11.27
C TYR A 16 -16.33 -8.63 11.37
N LEU A 17 -16.13 -7.95 10.24
CA LEU A 17 -15.72 -6.54 10.26
C LEU A 17 -16.76 -5.65 10.93
N LYS A 18 -18.06 -5.89 10.71
CA LYS A 18 -19.12 -5.14 11.39
C LYS A 18 -19.00 -5.29 12.92
N SER A 19 -18.75 -6.49 13.42
CA SER A 19 -18.59 -6.72 14.87
C SER A 19 -17.37 -6.01 15.46
N VAL A 20 -16.30 -5.85 14.68
CA VAL A 20 -15.10 -5.10 15.07
C VAL A 20 -15.38 -3.60 15.18
N PHE A 21 -16.06 -3.01 14.20
CA PHE A 21 -16.32 -1.57 14.13
C PHE A 21 -17.52 -1.12 14.97
N ILE A 22 -18.29 -2.07 15.51
CA ILE A 22 -19.44 -1.83 16.39
C ILE A 22 -19.24 -2.57 17.73
N ASN A 23 -18.00 -2.58 18.21
CA ASN A 23 -17.67 -3.16 19.50
C ASN A 23 -18.16 -2.26 20.66
N LYS A 24 -18.21 -2.81 21.88
CA LYS A 24 -18.75 -2.12 23.05
C LYS A 24 -18.01 -0.83 23.40
N GLU A 25 -16.69 -0.77 23.21
CA GLU A 25 -15.89 0.42 23.51
C GLU A 25 -16.11 1.52 22.46
N VAL A 26 -16.26 1.14 21.19
CA VAL A 26 -16.64 2.10 20.13
C VAL A 26 -18.03 2.67 20.42
N LEU A 27 -19.00 1.82 20.79
CA LEU A 27 -20.36 2.25 21.14
C LEU A 27 -20.43 3.10 22.42
N ALA A 28 -19.42 3.01 23.30
CA ALA A 28 -19.30 3.89 24.44
C ALA A 28 -18.81 5.30 24.04
N ALA A 29 -18.05 5.40 22.95
CA ALA A 29 -17.52 6.66 22.43
C ALA A 29 -18.45 7.34 21.42
N VAL A 30 -19.22 6.58 20.64
CA VAL A 30 -20.14 7.08 19.60
C VAL A 30 -21.46 6.31 19.58
N SER A 31 -22.52 6.93 19.06
CA SER A 31 -23.81 6.26 18.92
C SER A 31 -23.75 5.09 17.94
N LEU A 32 -24.65 4.10 18.09
CA LEU A 32 -24.76 2.97 17.16
C LEU A 32 -24.97 3.43 15.72
N GLN A 33 -25.82 4.46 15.53
CA GLN A 33 -26.08 5.03 14.21
C GLN A 33 -24.81 5.61 13.58
N GLU A 34 -24.01 6.35 14.35
CA GLU A 34 -22.75 6.90 13.88
C GLU A 34 -21.73 5.79 13.55
N ALA A 35 -21.64 4.76 14.39
CA ALA A 35 -20.76 3.61 14.12
C ALA A 35 -21.16 2.85 12.84
N GLU A 36 -22.46 2.65 12.60
CA GLU A 36 -22.97 2.02 11.37
C GLU A 36 -22.70 2.88 10.13
N ILE A 37 -22.86 4.20 10.23
CA ILE A 37 -22.54 5.14 9.16
C ILE A 37 -21.05 5.07 8.83
N ARG A 38 -20.17 5.09 9.83
CA ARG A 38 -18.71 4.96 9.63
C ARG A 38 -18.34 3.65 8.98
N PHE A 39 -18.94 2.54 9.43
CA PHE A 39 -18.68 1.23 8.83
C PHE A 39 -19.15 1.15 7.37
N HIS A 40 -20.34 1.64 7.06
CA HIS A 40 -20.82 1.68 5.67
C HIS A 40 -19.95 2.57 4.78
N ARG A 41 -19.51 3.71 5.33
CA ARG A 41 -18.60 4.63 4.65
C ARG A 41 -17.23 4.00 4.42
N LEU A 42 -16.70 3.22 5.37
CA LEU A 42 -15.47 2.44 5.20
C LEU A 42 -15.59 1.48 4.02
N LEU A 43 -16.64 0.66 3.98
CA LEU A 43 -16.85 -0.28 2.88
C LEU A 43 -16.92 0.43 1.52
N THR A 44 -17.52 1.62 1.49
CA THR A 44 -17.65 2.40 0.27
C THR A 44 -16.33 3.08 -0.14
N CYS A 45 -15.61 3.70 0.80
CA CYS A 45 -14.34 4.37 0.50
C CYS A 45 -13.26 3.40 0.05
N LEU A 46 -13.29 2.15 0.54
CA LEU A 46 -12.33 1.12 0.16
C LEU A 46 -12.33 0.84 -1.35
N SER A 47 -13.49 0.87 -2.00
CA SER A 47 -13.61 0.69 -3.47
C SER A 47 -13.06 1.85 -4.30
N HIS A 48 -12.76 2.99 -3.68
CA HIS A 48 -12.37 4.22 -4.38
C HIS A 48 -10.88 4.50 -4.21
N PRO A 49 -10.20 4.96 -5.27
CA PRO A 49 -8.80 5.35 -5.15
C PRO A 49 -8.68 6.54 -4.19
N PRO A 50 -7.54 6.68 -3.49
CA PRO A 50 -7.18 7.93 -2.82
C PRO A 50 -7.22 9.10 -3.82
N SER A 51 -7.65 10.27 -3.37
CA SER A 51 -7.70 11.53 -4.14
C SER A 51 -6.32 12.09 -4.54
N HIS A 52 -5.25 11.37 -4.21
CA HIS A 52 -3.89 11.74 -4.53
C HIS A 52 -3.03 10.52 -4.87
N THR A 53 -2.02 10.76 -5.69
CA THR A 53 -0.91 9.85 -5.93
C THR A 53 0.30 10.36 -5.15
N CYS A 54 0.82 9.50 -4.29
CA CYS A 54 1.96 9.79 -3.43
C CYS A 54 3.22 9.19 -4.05
N VAL A 55 4.22 10.04 -4.25
CA VAL A 55 5.53 9.68 -4.80
C VAL A 55 6.57 9.97 -3.75
N ARG A 56 7.27 8.93 -3.29
CA ARG A 56 8.48 9.09 -2.48
C ARG A 56 9.63 9.41 -3.41
N VAL A 57 10.41 10.44 -3.07
CA VAL A 57 11.59 10.83 -3.83
C VAL A 57 12.88 10.35 -3.17
N SER A 58 13.91 10.14 -3.98
CA SER A 58 15.23 9.70 -3.53
C SER A 58 16.13 10.90 -3.22
N THR A 59 15.90 11.51 -2.06
CA THR A 59 16.62 12.72 -1.62
C THR A 59 18.11 12.51 -1.38
N HIS A 60 18.56 11.24 -1.29
CA HIS A 60 19.98 10.90 -1.24
C HIS A 60 20.70 11.07 -2.59
N LEU A 61 19.97 11.24 -3.69
CA LEU A 61 20.53 11.41 -5.04
C LEU A 61 20.38 12.84 -5.59
N ALA A 62 19.29 13.53 -5.25
CA ALA A 62 19.00 14.89 -5.70
C ALA A 62 18.03 15.59 -4.75
N SER A 63 18.00 16.92 -4.78
CA SER A 63 17.06 17.69 -3.95
C SER A 63 15.59 17.45 -4.35
N LEU A 64 14.67 17.66 -3.39
CA LEU A 64 13.22 17.51 -3.63
C LEU A 64 12.75 18.37 -4.82
N ASP A 65 13.22 19.61 -4.92
CA ASP A 65 12.85 20.54 -5.99
C ASP A 65 13.40 20.12 -7.35
N GLU A 66 14.64 19.65 -7.42
CA GLU A 66 15.19 19.11 -8.67
C GLU A 66 14.38 17.91 -9.16
N ILE A 67 14.03 16.98 -8.26
CA ILE A 67 13.25 15.80 -8.63
C ILE A 67 11.83 16.22 -9.04
N ARG A 68 11.23 17.19 -8.35
CA ARG A 68 9.91 17.76 -8.70
C ARG A 68 9.92 18.36 -10.11
N LEU A 69 10.93 19.15 -10.46
CA LEU A 69 11.08 19.74 -11.79
C LEU A 69 11.26 18.66 -12.87
N LYS A 70 12.17 17.70 -12.66
CA LYS A 70 12.36 16.57 -13.58
C LYS A 70 11.09 15.76 -13.77
N LEU A 71 10.32 15.56 -12.70
CA LEU A 71 9.06 14.82 -12.75
C LEU A 71 8.02 15.60 -13.55
N ALA A 72 7.91 16.91 -13.35
CA ALA A 72 7.04 17.78 -14.13
C ALA A 72 7.37 17.71 -15.63
N GLU A 73 8.65 17.81 -16.00
CA GLU A 73 9.11 17.70 -17.40
C GLU A 73 8.80 16.32 -18.01
N ALA A 74 9.04 15.24 -17.26
CA ALA A 74 8.78 13.89 -17.72
C ALA A 74 7.28 13.67 -17.98
N LEU A 75 6.43 14.14 -17.08
CA LEU A 75 4.98 14.07 -17.23
C LEU A 75 4.50 14.95 -18.39
N GLN A 76 5.00 16.18 -18.54
CA GLN A 76 4.66 17.04 -19.68
C GLN A 76 4.96 16.38 -21.03
N LYS A 77 6.11 15.71 -21.16
CA LYS A 77 6.47 14.96 -22.39
C LYS A 77 5.50 13.82 -22.70
N MET A 78 4.91 13.18 -21.68
CA MET A 78 3.93 12.10 -21.86
C MET A 78 2.57 12.62 -22.32
N PHE A 79 2.21 13.88 -21.99
CA PHE A 79 0.87 14.43 -22.24
C PHE A 79 0.78 15.35 -23.47
N GLY A 80 1.90 15.73 -24.08
CA GLY A 80 1.93 16.58 -25.28
C GLY A 80 1.59 18.06 -25.02
N SER A 81 1.89 18.93 -25.99
CA SER A 81 1.76 20.40 -25.89
C SER A 81 0.33 20.93 -25.74
N SER A 82 -0.69 20.07 -25.68
CA SER A 82 -2.10 20.46 -25.52
C SER A 82 -2.53 20.63 -24.07
N ALA A 83 -1.60 20.55 -23.11
CA ALA A 83 -1.88 20.61 -21.68
C ALA A 83 -1.71 22.02 -21.09
N GLU A 84 -2.28 23.05 -21.73
CA GLU A 84 -2.43 24.37 -21.09
C GLU A 84 -3.42 24.36 -19.92
N ASP A 85 -4.17 23.27 -19.69
CA ASP A 85 -5.30 23.26 -18.73
C ASP A 85 -5.28 22.17 -17.63
N VAL A 86 -4.25 21.33 -17.55
CA VAL A 86 -4.02 20.55 -16.32
C VAL A 86 -2.74 21.06 -15.71
N SER A 87 -2.85 22.01 -14.77
CA SER A 87 -1.75 22.30 -13.87
C SER A 87 -1.41 21.00 -13.15
N LEU A 88 -0.40 20.27 -13.62
CA LEU A 88 0.25 19.17 -12.92
C LEU A 88 0.85 19.75 -11.64
N GLN A 89 0.00 20.01 -10.66
CA GLN A 89 0.38 20.55 -9.37
C GLN A 89 1.02 19.42 -8.58
N ILE A 90 2.27 19.14 -8.90
CA ILE A 90 3.13 18.31 -8.09
C ILE A 90 3.52 19.17 -6.89
N VAL A 91 2.90 18.91 -5.75
CA VAL A 91 3.13 19.70 -4.53
C VAL A 91 3.96 18.91 -3.54
N PRO A 92 4.95 19.53 -2.88
CA PRO A 92 5.65 18.89 -1.78
C PRO A 92 4.72 18.71 -0.58
N HIS A 93 4.92 17.63 0.17
CA HIS A 93 4.21 17.44 1.43
C HIS A 93 4.81 18.35 2.52
N PRO A 94 4.01 19.15 3.25
CA PRO A 94 4.54 20.16 4.17
C PRO A 94 5.26 19.57 5.39
N ARG A 95 4.89 18.35 5.81
CA ARG A 95 5.44 17.69 7.01
C ARG A 95 6.35 16.50 6.74
N ILE A 96 6.48 16.09 5.47
CA ILE A 96 7.25 14.89 5.10
C ILE A 96 8.20 15.27 3.97
N PRO A 97 9.52 15.36 4.24
CA PRO A 97 10.47 16.08 3.40
C PRO A 97 10.76 15.42 2.04
N ASP A 98 10.42 14.15 1.88
CA ASP A 98 10.73 13.32 0.71
C ASP A 98 9.47 12.81 -0.01
N VAL A 99 8.35 13.54 0.13
CA VAL A 99 7.08 13.22 -0.53
C VAL A 99 6.64 14.33 -1.47
N LEU A 100 6.30 13.92 -2.69
CA LEU A 100 5.55 14.69 -3.66
C LEU A 100 4.14 14.12 -3.79
N LEU A 101 3.14 15.01 -3.83
CA LEU A 101 1.73 14.69 -4.00
C LEU A 101 1.26 15.17 -5.36
N LEU A 102 0.52 14.32 -6.05
CA LEU A 102 -0.17 14.65 -7.28
C LEU A 102 -1.67 14.46 -7.06
N PRO A 103 -2.53 15.42 -7.43
CA PRO A 103 -3.97 15.22 -7.35
C PRO A 103 -4.42 14.14 -8.32
N VAL A 104 -5.41 13.35 -7.91
CA VAL A 104 -6.15 12.43 -8.80
C VAL A 104 -7.43 13.13 -9.22
N ASP A 105 -7.68 13.22 -10.53
CA ASP A 105 -8.90 13.82 -11.07
C ASP A 105 -9.94 12.74 -11.34
N GLY A 106 -11.09 12.80 -10.65
CA GLY A 106 -12.20 11.87 -10.85
C GLY A 106 -13.10 11.76 -9.63
N PRO A 107 -14.27 11.10 -9.78
CA PRO A 107 -14.68 10.35 -10.98
C PRO A 107 -15.11 11.25 -12.15
N ARG A 108 -14.64 10.94 -13.35
CA ARG A 108 -14.98 11.62 -14.60
C ARG A 108 -16.22 11.01 -15.24
N ALA A 109 -17.01 11.83 -15.93
CA ALA A 109 -18.15 11.37 -16.73
C ALA A 109 -17.64 10.74 -18.04
N VAL A 110 -17.52 9.41 -18.07
CA VAL A 110 -17.04 8.65 -19.24
C VAL A 110 -18.15 7.75 -19.76
N LYS A 111 -18.45 7.82 -21.06
CA LYS A 111 -19.48 6.99 -21.70
C LYS A 111 -18.93 5.58 -21.97
N GLN A 112 -19.68 4.56 -21.56
CA GLN A 112 -19.38 3.17 -21.87
C GLN A 112 -19.64 2.87 -23.35
N LEU A 113 -18.76 2.08 -23.94
CA LEU A 113 -18.81 1.60 -25.32
C LEU A 113 -19.34 0.16 -25.36
N SER A 114 -19.73 -0.30 -26.55
CA SER A 114 -20.25 -1.66 -26.75
C SER A 114 -19.16 -2.74 -26.76
N SER A 115 -17.90 -2.36 -26.99
CA SER A 115 -16.75 -3.28 -27.05
C SER A 115 -16.12 -3.39 -25.67
N GLU A 116 -16.23 -4.56 -25.03
CA GLU A 116 -15.89 -4.73 -23.61
C GLU A 116 -14.68 -5.64 -23.40
N VAL A 117 -13.72 -5.19 -22.60
CA VAL A 117 -12.59 -6.00 -22.13
C VAL A 117 -12.66 -6.14 -20.62
N VAL A 118 -12.51 -7.37 -20.12
CA VAL A 118 -12.56 -7.67 -18.69
C VAL A 118 -11.17 -7.99 -18.16
N VAL A 119 -10.80 -7.31 -17.07
CA VAL A 119 -9.55 -7.50 -16.33
C VAL A 119 -9.82 -8.03 -14.93
N GLY A 120 -8.81 -8.62 -14.29
CA GLY A 120 -8.93 -9.05 -12.90
C GLY A 120 -9.02 -7.87 -11.92
N ALA A 121 -9.60 -8.10 -10.74
CA ALA A 121 -9.79 -7.07 -9.70
C ALA A 121 -8.54 -6.24 -9.40
N GLN A 122 -7.38 -6.89 -9.22
CA GLN A 122 -6.11 -6.20 -8.96
C GLN A 122 -5.65 -5.33 -10.13
N CYS A 123 -5.87 -5.78 -11.37
CA CYS A 123 -5.56 -4.99 -12.56
C CYS A 123 -6.51 -3.79 -12.66
N GLY A 124 -7.80 -3.97 -12.36
CA GLY A 124 -8.77 -2.88 -12.26
C GLY A 124 -8.36 -1.83 -11.23
N SER A 125 -7.94 -2.27 -10.04
CA SER A 125 -7.41 -1.37 -9.01
C SER A 125 -6.16 -0.62 -9.45
N ALA A 126 -5.26 -1.25 -10.21
CA ALA A 126 -4.08 -0.59 -10.76
C ALA A 126 -4.47 0.48 -11.82
N VAL A 127 -5.45 0.19 -12.68
CA VAL A 127 -5.98 1.15 -13.66
C VAL A 127 -6.56 2.37 -12.97
N LEU A 128 -7.33 2.19 -11.88
CA LEU A 128 -7.86 3.28 -11.07
C LEU A 128 -6.78 4.09 -10.34
N ARG A 129 -5.53 3.62 -10.32
CA ARG A 129 -4.34 4.33 -9.82
C ARG A 129 -3.46 4.90 -10.96
N GLY A 130 -3.96 4.91 -12.19
CA GLY A 130 -3.30 5.51 -13.36
C GLY A 130 -2.50 4.53 -14.24
N ALA A 131 -2.55 3.22 -13.96
CA ALA A 131 -1.86 2.24 -14.80
C ALA A 131 -2.58 1.99 -16.13
N HIS A 132 -1.82 1.61 -17.14
CA HIS A 132 -2.36 0.94 -18.32
C HIS A 132 -2.67 -0.53 -18.02
N VAL A 133 -3.47 -1.18 -18.87
CA VAL A 133 -3.73 -2.61 -18.75
C VAL A 133 -2.60 -3.36 -19.45
N PHE A 134 -1.81 -4.09 -18.69
CA PHE A 134 -0.80 -4.99 -19.25
C PHE A 134 -1.44 -6.31 -19.68
N THR A 135 -0.93 -6.93 -20.75
CA THR A 135 -1.51 -8.14 -21.36
C THR A 135 -1.83 -9.27 -20.37
N PRO A 136 -0.99 -9.59 -19.36
CA PRO A 136 -1.33 -10.63 -18.39
C PRO A 136 -2.62 -10.37 -17.59
N GLY A 137 -2.96 -9.09 -17.38
CA GLY A 137 -4.14 -8.66 -16.64
C GLY A 137 -5.46 -8.79 -17.38
N ILE A 138 -5.42 -8.98 -18.71
CA ILE A 138 -6.61 -9.20 -19.55
C ILE A 138 -7.11 -10.63 -19.33
N ILE A 139 -8.38 -10.77 -18.92
CA ILE A 139 -9.03 -12.06 -18.69
C ILE A 139 -9.96 -12.39 -19.86
N ALA A 140 -10.81 -11.47 -20.29
CA ALA A 140 -11.73 -11.66 -21.40
C ALA A 140 -11.71 -10.47 -22.36
N SER A 141 -12.02 -10.71 -23.63
CA SER A 141 -12.05 -9.67 -24.66
C SER A 141 -13.02 -10.03 -25.79
N PRO A 142 -13.45 -9.07 -26.64
CA PRO A 142 -14.33 -9.35 -27.76
C PRO A 142 -13.66 -10.29 -28.76
N LYS A 143 -14.45 -11.17 -29.39
CA LYS A 143 -13.96 -12.24 -30.29
C LYS A 143 -13.07 -11.71 -31.43
N TYR A 144 -13.36 -10.52 -31.96
CA TYR A 144 -12.69 -9.94 -33.12
C TYR A 144 -11.89 -8.67 -32.79
N MET A 145 -11.46 -8.52 -31.54
CA MET A 145 -10.67 -7.36 -31.10
C MET A 145 -9.31 -7.30 -31.80
N LYS A 146 -9.00 -6.16 -32.42
CA LYS A 146 -7.76 -5.84 -33.13
C LYS A 146 -7.00 -4.70 -32.43
N THR A 147 -5.72 -4.57 -32.77
CA THR A 147 -4.94 -3.39 -32.41
C THR A 147 -5.57 -2.13 -33.00
N GLY A 148 -5.68 -1.07 -32.19
CA GLY A 148 -6.32 0.20 -32.53
C GLY A 148 -7.79 0.30 -32.12
N ASP A 149 -8.44 -0.82 -31.77
CA ASP A 149 -9.85 -0.80 -31.34
C ASP A 149 -10.01 -0.02 -30.03
N VAL A 150 -11.02 0.83 -29.98
CA VAL A 150 -11.43 1.52 -28.74
C VAL A 150 -12.37 0.61 -27.95
N VAL A 151 -12.02 0.35 -26.69
CA VAL A 151 -12.71 -0.60 -25.82
C VAL A 151 -13.02 0.03 -24.46
N SER A 152 -14.13 -0.40 -23.86
CA SER A 152 -14.42 -0.15 -22.45
C SER A 152 -13.83 -1.26 -21.58
N VAL A 153 -13.10 -0.86 -20.55
CA VAL A 153 -12.43 -1.79 -19.63
C VAL A 153 -13.27 -1.96 -18.38
N PHE A 154 -13.48 -3.21 -17.99
CA PHE A 154 -14.26 -3.62 -16.83
C PHE A 154 -13.41 -4.48 -15.89
N SER A 155 -13.53 -4.25 -14.59
CA SER A 155 -12.92 -5.07 -13.55
C SER A 155 -13.89 -6.16 -13.09
N ASP A 156 -13.45 -7.42 -13.12
CA ASP A 156 -14.18 -8.55 -12.53
C ASP A 156 -14.12 -8.48 -10.99
N LEU A 157 -15.27 -8.27 -10.35
CA LEU A 157 -15.39 -8.13 -8.90
C LEU A 157 -15.58 -9.47 -8.16
N GLU A 158 -15.84 -10.56 -8.88
CA GLU A 158 -16.08 -11.87 -8.28
C GLU A 158 -14.91 -12.83 -8.52
N GLY A 159 -14.02 -12.52 -9.47
CA GLY A 159 -12.95 -13.42 -9.88
C GLY A 159 -13.49 -14.68 -10.57
N LYS A 160 -14.68 -14.59 -11.17
CA LYS A 160 -15.39 -15.71 -11.82
C LYS A 160 -15.23 -15.70 -13.34
N CYS A 161 -14.62 -14.66 -13.91
CA CYS A 161 -14.41 -14.58 -15.34
C CYS A 161 -13.37 -15.61 -15.79
N THR A 162 -13.76 -16.52 -16.69
CA THR A 162 -12.84 -17.52 -17.25
C THR A 162 -11.90 -16.84 -18.24
N ARG A 163 -10.58 -17.08 -18.07
CA ARG A 163 -9.57 -16.55 -18.99
C ARG A 163 -9.84 -17.03 -20.42
N GLY A 164 -9.87 -16.10 -21.36
CA GLY A 164 -10.21 -16.36 -22.76
C GLY A 164 -11.70 -16.33 -23.06
N ALA A 165 -12.58 -15.90 -22.14
CA ALA A 165 -13.98 -15.68 -22.49
C ALA A 165 -14.13 -14.56 -23.55
N THR A 166 -15.22 -14.62 -24.33
CA THR A 166 -15.58 -13.61 -25.35
C THR A 166 -16.63 -12.61 -24.85
N SER A 167 -17.30 -12.94 -23.75
CA SER A 167 -18.26 -12.11 -23.04
C SER A 167 -18.26 -12.56 -21.58
N PHE A 168 -18.71 -11.70 -20.68
CA PHE A 168 -18.82 -12.02 -19.26
C PHE A 168 -20.16 -11.56 -18.71
N GLN A 169 -20.82 -12.46 -17.98
CA GLN A 169 -22.06 -12.18 -17.26
C GLN A 169 -21.77 -12.39 -15.77
N GLY A 170 -21.54 -11.29 -15.06
CA GLY A 170 -21.20 -11.28 -13.64
C GLY A 170 -21.08 -9.85 -13.13
N LYS A 171 -20.73 -9.67 -11.86
CA LYS A 171 -20.54 -8.33 -11.30
C LYS A 171 -19.23 -7.73 -11.80
N THR A 172 -19.34 -6.65 -12.56
CA THR A 172 -18.20 -5.87 -13.05
C THR A 172 -18.28 -4.43 -12.57
N ALA A 173 -17.12 -3.77 -12.55
CA ALA A 173 -17.02 -2.32 -12.42
C ALA A 173 -16.35 -1.75 -13.66
N PHE A 174 -17.00 -0.80 -14.34
CA PHE A 174 -16.38 -0.03 -15.41
C PHE A 174 -15.23 0.79 -14.84
N VAL A 175 -14.05 0.81 -15.48
CA VAL A 175 -12.88 1.58 -15.01
C VAL A 175 -12.43 2.66 -16.00
N GLY A 176 -12.94 2.65 -17.22
CA GLY A 176 -12.68 3.66 -18.25
C GLY A 176 -12.56 3.08 -19.66
N ASN A 177 -12.27 3.94 -20.64
CA ASN A 177 -12.02 3.54 -22.02
C ASN A 177 -10.52 3.54 -22.35
N GLY A 178 -10.14 2.65 -23.25
CA GLY A 178 -8.76 2.47 -23.70
C GLY A 178 -8.68 2.08 -25.18
N VAL A 179 -7.48 2.16 -25.74
CA VAL A 179 -7.15 1.68 -27.09
C VAL A 179 -6.38 0.39 -26.96
N SER A 180 -6.80 -0.65 -27.68
CA SER A 180 -6.10 -1.93 -27.69
C SER A 180 -4.77 -1.80 -28.44
N GLU A 181 -3.67 -2.19 -27.82
CA GLU A 181 -2.34 -2.28 -28.44
C GLU A 181 -2.08 -3.67 -29.04
N VAL A 182 -2.92 -4.63 -28.69
CA VAL A 182 -2.77 -6.03 -29.08
C VAL A 182 -4.06 -6.57 -29.68
N GLU A 183 -3.94 -7.59 -30.51
CA GLU A 183 -5.08 -8.38 -30.99
C GLU A 183 -5.37 -9.56 -30.05
N ARG A 184 -6.62 -10.05 -30.04
CA ARG A 184 -7.04 -11.14 -29.15
C ARG A 184 -6.21 -12.43 -29.28
N SER A 185 -5.86 -12.81 -30.51
CA SER A 185 -5.02 -13.97 -30.82
C SER A 185 -3.67 -13.92 -30.09
N SER A 186 -3.05 -12.75 -30.03
CA SER A 186 -1.76 -12.56 -29.36
C SER A 186 -1.83 -12.71 -27.82
N ILE A 187 -3.03 -12.58 -27.24
CA ILE A 187 -3.26 -12.73 -25.80
C ILE A 187 -3.53 -14.20 -25.43
N PHE A 188 -4.40 -14.88 -26.20
CA PHE A 188 -4.96 -16.18 -25.80
C PHE A 188 -4.58 -17.37 -26.69
N CYS A 189 -4.04 -17.13 -27.89
CA CYS A 189 -3.77 -18.18 -28.88
C CYS A 189 -2.28 -18.30 -29.24
N SER A 190 -1.39 -17.56 -28.57
CA SER A 190 0.06 -17.59 -28.84
C SER A 190 0.81 -18.45 -27.83
N ASP A 191 1.73 -19.29 -28.32
CA ASP A 191 2.69 -20.05 -27.50
C ASP A 191 3.59 -19.13 -26.65
N LYS A 192 3.78 -17.88 -27.10
CA LYS A 192 4.43 -16.81 -26.35
C LYS A 192 3.45 -15.63 -26.25
N PRO A 193 2.64 -15.56 -25.18
CA PRO A 193 1.70 -14.46 -24.99
C PRO A 193 2.42 -13.11 -25.07
N ALA A 194 1.77 -12.13 -25.72
CA ALA A 194 2.32 -10.78 -25.81
C ALA A 194 2.65 -10.22 -24.41
N LYS A 195 3.79 -9.54 -24.28
CA LYS A 195 4.21 -8.86 -23.06
C LYS A 195 4.15 -7.35 -23.28
N GLY A 196 3.86 -6.62 -22.21
CA GLY A 196 3.74 -5.15 -22.25
C GLY A 196 2.29 -4.69 -22.13
N VAL A 197 2.04 -3.47 -22.60
CA VAL A 197 0.72 -2.84 -22.57
C VAL A 197 -0.20 -3.56 -23.56
N GLY A 198 -1.32 -4.07 -23.06
CA GLY A 198 -2.38 -4.64 -23.88
C GLY A 198 -3.46 -3.62 -24.21
N ILE A 199 -3.83 -2.75 -23.26
CA ILE A 199 -4.77 -1.64 -23.48
C ILE A 199 -4.16 -0.37 -22.90
N ARG A 200 -3.93 0.63 -23.76
CA ARG A 200 -3.56 1.98 -23.35
C ARG A 200 -4.82 2.73 -22.93
N MET A 201 -4.96 3.00 -21.64
CA MET A 201 -6.08 3.79 -21.11
C MET A 201 -6.03 5.23 -21.65
N VAL A 202 -7.12 5.71 -22.24
CA VAL A 202 -7.23 7.06 -22.82
C VAL A 202 -8.28 7.92 -22.13
N GLU A 203 -9.37 7.32 -21.65
CA GLU A 203 -10.42 8.00 -20.87
C GLU A 203 -10.71 7.21 -19.58
N PRO A 204 -9.78 7.20 -18.61
CA PRO A 204 -10.01 6.52 -17.34
C PRO A 204 -11.06 7.25 -16.50
N LEU A 205 -11.80 6.52 -15.67
CA LEU A 205 -12.74 7.13 -14.72
C LEU A 205 -12.03 8.00 -13.68
N TYR A 206 -10.85 7.57 -13.25
CA TYR A 206 -9.95 8.33 -12.38
C TYR A 206 -8.65 8.56 -13.14
N TRP A 207 -8.36 9.82 -13.40
CA TRP A 207 -7.15 10.23 -14.06
C TRP A 207 -6.03 10.42 -13.03
N SER A 208 -4.98 9.62 -13.21
CA SER A 208 -3.70 9.72 -12.52
C SER A 208 -2.62 9.39 -13.54
N PRO A 209 -1.46 10.09 -13.53
CA PRO A 209 -0.38 9.77 -14.44
C PRO A 209 0.15 8.34 -14.21
N SER A 210 0.55 7.69 -15.31
CA SER A 210 1.33 6.45 -15.24
C SER A 210 2.77 6.78 -14.86
N PHE A 211 3.32 6.05 -13.92
CA PHE A 211 4.73 6.19 -13.49
C PHE A 211 5.62 5.07 -14.02
N ASP A 212 5.13 4.25 -14.95
CA ASP A 212 5.94 3.21 -15.56
C ASP A 212 7.11 3.84 -16.34
N GLY A 213 8.34 3.55 -15.90
CA GLY A 213 9.56 4.11 -16.49
C GLY A 213 9.83 5.60 -16.20
N VAL A 214 9.02 6.26 -15.36
CA VAL A 214 9.19 7.70 -15.06
C VAL A 214 10.17 7.87 -13.90
N LEU A 215 11.35 8.42 -14.20
CA LEU A 215 12.42 8.68 -13.23
C LEU A 215 12.70 7.49 -12.28
N PRO A 216 12.96 6.28 -12.81
CA PRO A 216 13.00 5.04 -12.02
C PRO A 216 14.02 5.06 -10.88
N ASN A 217 15.08 5.85 -11.00
CA ASN A 217 16.11 6.01 -9.99
C ASN A 217 15.85 7.14 -8.98
N LEU A 218 14.84 8.00 -9.20
CA LEU A 218 14.56 9.17 -8.35
C LEU A 218 13.17 9.15 -7.72
N ALA A 219 12.19 8.49 -8.34
CA ALA A 219 10.80 8.45 -7.91
C ALA A 219 10.36 7.02 -7.60
N PHE A 220 9.65 6.83 -6.49
CA PHE A 220 9.11 5.55 -6.08
C PHE A 220 7.65 5.71 -5.66
N LEU A 221 6.73 5.03 -6.33
CA LEU A 221 5.31 5.04 -5.94
C LEU A 221 5.12 4.33 -4.60
N GLN A 222 4.69 5.09 -3.60
CA GLN A 222 4.48 4.57 -2.25
C GLN A 222 3.37 5.36 -1.57
N ASN A 223 2.41 4.66 -0.99
CA ASN A 223 1.30 5.31 -0.28
C ASN A 223 1.84 6.11 0.92
N LEU A 224 1.24 7.27 1.19
CA LEU A 224 1.68 8.19 2.24
C LEU A 224 1.94 7.51 3.60
N PRO A 225 1.03 6.66 4.15
CA PRO A 225 1.28 5.98 5.42
C PRO A 225 2.52 5.07 5.39
N SER A 226 2.80 4.45 4.24
CA SER A 226 3.99 3.61 4.08
C SER A 226 5.30 4.40 4.03
N VAL A 227 5.26 5.68 3.65
CA VAL A 227 6.42 6.59 3.76
C VAL A 227 6.59 7.07 5.20
N VAL A 228 5.47 7.38 5.88
CA VAL A 228 5.48 7.78 7.30
C VAL A 228 6.18 6.73 8.17
N VAL A 229 6.00 5.43 7.90
CA VAL A 229 6.69 4.34 8.63
C VAL A 229 8.21 4.53 8.66
N GLY A 230 8.84 4.91 7.55
CA GLY A 230 10.29 5.11 7.48
C GLY A 230 10.76 6.24 8.38
N HIS A 231 10.01 7.35 8.40
CA HIS A 231 10.27 8.49 9.28
C HIS A 231 10.03 8.18 10.75
N VAL A 232 8.93 7.48 11.07
CA VAL A 232 8.59 7.07 12.44
C VAL A 232 9.65 6.14 13.05
N LEU A 233 10.22 5.25 12.23
CA LEU A 233 11.35 4.40 12.61
C LEU A 233 12.57 5.25 13.00
N GLY A 234 12.78 6.39 12.33
CA GLY A 234 13.86 7.33 12.60
C GLY A 234 15.26 6.70 12.55
N PRO A 235 15.63 6.00 11.46
CA PRO A 235 16.95 5.39 11.34
C PRO A 235 18.05 6.47 11.24
N ARG A 236 19.19 6.24 11.88
CA ARG A 236 20.33 7.18 11.85
C ARG A 236 21.49 6.61 11.03
N PRO A 237 22.29 7.47 10.36
CA PRO A 237 23.52 7.05 9.70
C PRO A 237 24.41 6.20 10.62
N GLY A 238 24.92 5.08 10.11
CA GLY A 238 25.80 4.15 10.80
C GLY A 238 25.11 3.07 11.64
N GLU A 239 23.78 3.14 11.81
CA GLU A 239 23.03 2.11 12.53
C GLU A 239 22.82 0.84 11.71
N ARG A 240 22.51 -0.26 12.40
CA ARG A 240 22.14 -1.54 11.82
C ARG A 240 20.64 -1.78 11.97
N ILE A 241 19.93 -1.80 10.85
CA ILE A 241 18.47 -1.85 10.79
C ILE A 241 18.00 -3.17 10.17
N LEU A 242 16.96 -3.78 10.73
CA LEU A 242 16.31 -4.98 10.18
C LEU A 242 14.92 -4.65 9.65
N ASP A 243 14.66 -4.98 8.39
CA ASP A 243 13.32 -5.07 7.81
C ASP A 243 12.94 -6.56 7.67
N MET A 244 12.01 -7.01 8.52
CA MET A 244 11.68 -8.43 8.64
C MET A 244 10.79 -8.95 7.52
N CYS A 245 10.10 -8.09 6.77
CA CYS A 245 9.12 -8.48 5.75
C CYS A 245 9.23 -7.51 4.58
N ALA A 246 10.41 -7.48 3.98
CA ALA A 246 10.90 -6.35 3.21
C ALA A 246 10.22 -6.18 1.84
N ALA A 247 9.70 -7.24 1.23
CA ALA A 247 9.30 -7.17 -0.16
C ALA A 247 8.06 -6.29 -0.41
N PRO A 248 8.05 -5.47 -1.48
CA PRO A 248 9.02 -5.42 -2.59
C PRO A 248 10.24 -4.50 -2.36
N GLY A 249 10.45 -3.98 -1.17
CA GLY A 249 11.63 -3.19 -0.79
C GLY A 249 11.40 -1.70 -0.67
N GLY A 250 10.14 -1.22 -0.76
CA GLY A 250 9.84 0.21 -0.69
C GLY A 250 10.28 0.87 0.63
N LYS A 251 9.94 0.24 1.76
CA LYS A 251 10.36 0.70 3.10
C LYS A 251 11.84 0.46 3.35
N THR A 252 12.37 -0.70 2.95
CA THR A 252 13.81 -0.99 3.02
C THR A 252 14.66 0.07 2.30
N CYS A 253 14.30 0.40 1.06
CA CYS A 253 15.02 1.40 0.28
C CYS A 253 14.85 2.80 0.87
N HIS A 254 13.68 3.09 1.43
CA HIS A 254 13.44 4.36 2.12
C HIS A 254 14.32 4.51 3.38
N ILE A 255 14.41 3.48 4.20
CA ILE A 255 15.29 3.46 5.39
C ILE A 255 16.74 3.74 4.99
N ALA A 256 17.25 3.02 3.98
CA ALA A 256 18.62 3.24 3.49
C ALA A 256 18.81 4.68 2.94
N ALA A 257 17.82 5.23 2.23
CA ALA A 257 17.87 6.60 1.75
C ALA A 257 17.88 7.65 2.89
N ILE A 258 17.07 7.47 3.94
CA ILE A 258 17.07 8.35 5.13
C ILE A 258 18.45 8.33 5.82
N MET A 259 19.10 7.17 5.86
CA MET A 259 20.44 7.00 6.44
C MET A 259 21.56 7.57 5.54
N GLY A 260 21.23 8.16 4.38
CA GLY A 260 22.22 8.60 3.39
C GLY A 260 23.08 7.45 2.86
N ASP A 261 22.52 6.24 2.83
CA ASP A 261 23.20 4.98 2.51
C ASP A 261 24.43 4.67 3.41
N GLN A 262 24.47 5.24 4.62
CA GLN A 262 25.52 5.01 5.62
C GLN A 262 25.01 4.08 6.73
N GLY A 263 25.62 2.91 6.90
CA GLY A 263 25.21 1.90 7.88
C GLY A 263 24.85 0.58 7.20
N GLU A 264 23.97 -0.21 7.82
CA GLU A 264 23.52 -1.49 7.27
C GLU A 264 22.00 -1.63 7.38
N VAL A 265 21.34 -1.98 6.26
CA VAL A 265 19.92 -2.30 6.23
C VAL A 265 19.75 -3.74 5.77
N VAL A 266 19.42 -4.63 6.70
CA VAL A 266 19.15 -6.04 6.42
C VAL A 266 17.68 -6.21 6.04
N ALA A 267 17.41 -6.73 4.85
CA ALA A 267 16.07 -7.03 4.35
C ALA A 267 15.84 -8.54 4.25
N LEU A 268 14.79 -9.02 4.92
CA LEU A 268 14.37 -10.42 4.88
C LEU A 268 13.03 -10.56 4.16
N ASP A 269 12.91 -11.59 3.32
CA ASP A 269 11.62 -12.10 2.83
C ASP A 269 11.71 -13.61 2.58
N ARG A 270 10.60 -14.34 2.72
CA ARG A 270 10.57 -15.80 2.56
C ARG A 270 10.54 -16.22 1.08
N ILE A 271 10.07 -15.37 0.17
CA ILE A 271 9.78 -15.75 -1.22
C ILE A 271 10.90 -15.29 -2.15
N ARG A 272 11.60 -16.24 -2.78
CA ARG A 272 12.74 -15.97 -3.67
C ARG A 272 12.45 -14.94 -4.77
N ASN A 273 11.30 -15.04 -5.45
CA ASN A 273 10.94 -14.09 -6.52
C ASN A 273 10.75 -12.65 -6.00
N LYS A 274 10.37 -12.50 -4.72
CA LYS A 274 10.22 -11.19 -4.09
C LYS A 274 11.58 -10.59 -3.69
N ILE A 275 12.55 -11.43 -3.36
CA ILE A 275 13.92 -11.03 -3.03
C ILE A 275 14.60 -10.35 -4.22
N ASP A 276 14.42 -10.88 -5.43
CA ASP A 276 15.00 -10.27 -6.63
C ASP A 276 14.44 -8.86 -6.89
N ARG A 277 13.16 -8.63 -6.58
CA ARG A 277 12.56 -7.28 -6.67
C ARG A 277 13.17 -6.29 -5.67
N ILE A 278 13.45 -6.72 -4.44
CA ILE A 278 14.13 -5.85 -3.45
C ILE A 278 15.52 -5.47 -3.97
N ARG A 279 16.29 -6.44 -4.49
CA ARG A 279 17.62 -6.18 -5.07
C ARG A 279 17.55 -5.24 -6.26
N GLN A 280 16.61 -5.45 -7.17
CA GLN A 280 16.39 -4.58 -8.33
C GLN A 280 16.08 -3.15 -7.89
N ASN A 281 15.17 -2.98 -6.92
CA ASN A 281 14.82 -1.65 -6.40
C ASN A 281 16.01 -0.97 -5.70
N ALA A 282 16.75 -1.70 -4.86
CA ALA A 282 17.94 -1.16 -4.20
C ALA A 282 19.02 -0.74 -5.22
N GLN A 283 19.28 -1.57 -6.24
CA GLN A 283 20.21 -1.26 -7.33
C GLN A 283 19.75 -0.05 -8.15
N MET A 284 18.47 0.00 -8.52
CA MET A 284 17.87 1.09 -9.28
C MET A 284 17.97 2.43 -8.55
N LEU A 285 17.85 2.42 -7.22
CA LEU A 285 18.00 3.59 -6.36
C LEU A 285 19.43 3.83 -5.86
N HIS A 286 20.42 3.08 -6.38
CA HIS A 286 21.84 3.18 -6.01
C HIS A 286 22.17 3.01 -4.52
N LEU A 287 21.43 2.14 -3.82
CA LEU A 287 21.59 1.88 -2.39
C LEU A 287 22.48 0.65 -2.15
N ARG A 288 23.63 0.85 -1.50
CA ARG A 288 24.67 -0.18 -1.27
C ARG A 288 24.63 -0.76 0.14
N SER A 289 24.05 -0.04 1.10
CA SER A 289 23.88 -0.48 2.49
C SER A 289 22.86 -1.61 2.66
N VAL A 290 22.06 -1.89 1.62
CA VAL A 290 20.99 -2.89 1.68
C VAL A 290 21.54 -4.31 1.46
N LYS A 291 21.37 -5.18 2.46
CA LYS A 291 21.71 -6.62 2.41
C LYS A 291 20.44 -7.45 2.38
N VAL A 292 20.22 -8.22 1.30
CA VAL A 292 18.95 -8.90 1.04
C VAL A 292 19.11 -10.43 1.15
N TYR A 293 18.34 -11.05 2.05
CA TYR A 293 18.36 -12.49 2.30
C TYR A 293 16.99 -13.13 2.12
N CYS A 294 16.96 -14.26 1.40
CA CYS A 294 15.78 -15.11 1.31
C CYS A 294 15.70 -15.98 2.57
N PHE A 295 14.93 -15.57 3.57
CA PHE A 295 14.91 -16.23 4.88
C PHE A 295 13.55 -16.12 5.57
N ASN A 296 13.22 -17.10 6.40
CA ASN A 296 12.01 -17.06 7.21
C ASN A 296 12.24 -16.24 8.49
N SER A 297 11.65 -15.05 8.56
CA SER A 297 11.87 -14.11 9.65
C SER A 297 11.40 -14.61 11.02
N THR A 298 10.50 -15.60 11.09
CA THR A 298 10.15 -16.25 12.37
C THR A 298 11.29 -17.08 12.97
N GLN A 299 12.29 -17.41 12.17
CA GLN A 299 13.47 -18.20 12.53
C GLN A 299 14.75 -17.37 12.49
N ALA A 300 14.64 -16.04 12.39
CA ALA A 300 15.80 -15.16 12.21
C ALA A 300 16.66 -14.99 13.47
N VAL A 301 16.24 -15.54 14.62
CA VAL A 301 17.00 -15.50 15.88
C VAL A 301 17.87 -16.76 15.99
N SER A 302 19.19 -16.57 16.06
CA SER A 302 20.15 -17.63 16.36
C SER A 302 20.01 -18.12 17.80
N SER A 303 20.22 -19.41 18.02
CA SER A 303 20.39 -19.99 19.36
C SER A 303 21.78 -19.77 19.94
N ASP A 304 22.76 -19.48 19.08
CA ASP A 304 24.14 -19.19 19.47
C ASP A 304 24.38 -17.67 19.48
N PRO A 305 24.57 -17.05 20.66
CA PRO A 305 24.85 -15.62 20.79
C PRO A 305 26.27 -15.23 20.34
N ALA A 306 27.20 -16.19 20.21
CA ALA A 306 28.55 -15.96 19.70
C ALA A 306 28.65 -16.02 18.17
N LEU A 307 27.54 -16.32 17.48
CA LEU A 307 27.51 -16.42 16.03
C LEU A 307 27.82 -15.07 15.38
N GLN A 308 29.00 -14.95 14.79
CA GLN A 308 29.40 -13.82 13.95
C GLN A 308 29.16 -14.16 12.48
N THR A 309 27.89 -14.20 12.05
CA THR A 309 27.54 -14.39 10.63
C THR A 309 27.10 -13.06 10.02
N GLU A 310 27.53 -12.82 8.78
CA GLU A 310 27.07 -11.69 7.97
C GLU A 310 25.58 -11.82 7.57
N GLY A 311 25.03 -13.04 7.58
CA GLY A 311 23.66 -13.36 7.17
C GLY A 311 22.84 -14.08 8.26
N PRO A 312 21.53 -14.28 8.01
CA PRO A 312 20.61 -14.90 8.96
C PRO A 312 20.89 -16.40 9.16
N PRO A 313 20.58 -16.97 10.34
CA PRO A 313 20.00 -16.30 11.51
C PRO A 313 20.99 -15.39 12.23
N PHE A 314 20.49 -14.40 12.98
CA PHE A 314 21.29 -13.38 13.65
C PHE A 314 21.30 -13.57 15.18
N PRO A 315 22.38 -13.18 15.87
CA PRO A 315 22.40 -13.21 17.33
C PRO A 315 21.31 -12.30 17.93
N PRO A 316 20.78 -12.63 19.12
CA PRO A 316 19.88 -11.74 19.85
C PRO A 316 20.49 -10.35 20.07
N GLU A 317 19.66 -9.32 20.18
CA GLU A 317 20.08 -7.95 20.51
C GLU A 317 21.18 -7.40 19.57
N SER A 318 21.03 -7.64 18.26
CA SER A 318 22.05 -7.30 17.25
C SER A 318 21.63 -6.17 16.30
N PHE A 319 20.41 -5.64 16.43
CA PHE A 319 19.90 -4.55 15.59
C PHE A 319 19.53 -3.34 16.44
N ASP A 320 19.93 -2.15 15.98
CA ASP A 320 19.61 -0.87 16.63
C ASP A 320 18.12 -0.53 16.44
N ARG A 321 17.55 -0.92 15.29
CA ARG A 321 16.11 -0.85 15.04
C ARG A 321 15.61 -2.03 14.23
N VAL A 322 14.34 -2.35 14.46
CA VAL A 322 13.62 -3.37 13.70
C VAL A 322 12.32 -2.78 13.16
N LEU A 323 12.12 -2.92 11.86
CA LEU A 323 10.84 -2.72 11.18
C LEU A 323 10.16 -4.07 11.01
N LEU A 324 8.96 -4.19 11.58
CA LEU A 324 8.03 -5.27 11.33
C LEU A 324 6.83 -4.73 10.54
N ASP A 325 7.00 -4.60 9.22
CA ASP A 325 5.90 -4.36 8.27
C ASP A 325 5.18 -5.68 7.99
N ALA A 326 4.33 -6.10 8.93
CA ALA A 326 3.90 -7.48 9.01
C ALA A 326 2.94 -7.84 7.85
N PRO A 327 3.01 -9.08 7.31
CA PRO A 327 2.00 -9.58 6.41
C PRO A 327 0.64 -9.55 7.12
N CYS A 328 -0.36 -9.02 6.44
CA CYS A 328 -1.69 -8.77 7.00
C CYS A 328 -2.79 -9.08 5.98
N SER A 329 -4.04 -9.02 6.41
CA SER A 329 -5.22 -9.22 5.55
C SER A 329 -5.34 -8.21 4.40
N GLY A 330 -4.69 -7.04 4.48
CA GLY A 330 -4.65 -6.05 3.40
C GLY A 330 -5.99 -5.36 3.13
N LEU A 331 -6.94 -5.45 4.06
CA LEU A 331 -8.30 -4.92 3.90
C LEU A 331 -8.34 -3.38 3.82
N GLY A 332 -7.27 -2.68 4.18
CA GLY A 332 -7.15 -1.23 4.08
C GLY A 332 -6.71 -0.73 2.70
N GLN A 333 -6.34 -1.61 1.77
CA GLN A 333 -5.86 -1.18 0.44
C GLN A 333 -6.95 -0.42 -0.34
N ARG A 334 -6.53 0.61 -1.09
CA ARG A 334 -7.42 1.43 -1.91
C ARG A 334 -6.82 1.75 -3.29
N PRO A 335 -7.60 1.63 -4.38
CA PRO A 335 -8.94 1.06 -4.43
C PRO A 335 -8.89 -0.47 -4.27
N ASN A 336 -9.81 -1.02 -3.50
CA ASN A 336 -10.05 -2.44 -3.36
C ASN A 336 -11.53 -2.71 -3.57
N MET A 337 -11.88 -3.14 -4.78
CA MET A 337 -13.28 -3.34 -5.16
C MET A 337 -13.83 -4.71 -4.71
N ALA A 338 -12.96 -5.67 -4.41
CA ALA A 338 -13.38 -7.01 -4.02
C ALA A 338 -12.32 -7.76 -3.19
N CYS A 339 -12.77 -8.46 -2.15
CA CYS A 339 -11.97 -9.42 -1.40
C CYS A 339 -12.69 -10.78 -1.37
N THR A 340 -12.08 -11.79 -1.98
CA THR A 340 -12.63 -13.15 -2.08
C THR A 340 -12.16 -14.08 -0.94
N TRP A 341 -11.39 -13.54 0.01
CA TRP A 341 -10.84 -14.32 1.12
C TRP A 341 -11.92 -14.76 2.09
N SER A 342 -11.77 -15.96 2.63
CA SER A 342 -12.58 -16.47 3.73
C SER A 342 -12.20 -15.82 5.05
N LEU A 343 -13.12 -15.86 6.02
CA LEU A 343 -12.85 -15.40 7.37
C LEU A 343 -11.64 -16.12 8.01
N LYS A 344 -11.48 -17.42 7.74
CA LYS A 344 -10.33 -18.21 8.22
C LYS A 344 -9.00 -17.66 7.69
N GLU A 345 -8.94 -17.28 6.42
CA GLU A 345 -7.74 -16.69 5.82
C GLU A 345 -7.42 -15.33 6.46
N ILE A 346 -8.43 -14.47 6.66
CA ILE A 346 -8.26 -13.17 7.32
C ILE A 346 -7.77 -13.33 8.77
N CYS A 347 -8.35 -14.24 9.54
CA CYS A 347 -7.95 -14.48 10.93
C CYS A 347 -6.61 -15.22 11.08
N SER A 348 -6.05 -15.79 10.00
CA SER A 348 -4.79 -16.54 10.05
C SER A 348 -3.54 -15.69 10.26
N TYR A 349 -3.65 -14.36 10.08
CA TYR A 349 -2.50 -13.46 10.17
C TYR A 349 -2.08 -13.15 11.61
N GLN A 350 -3.01 -13.08 12.56
CA GLN A 350 -2.69 -12.71 13.95
C GLN A 350 -1.62 -13.64 14.57
N PRO A 351 -1.71 -14.98 14.50
CA PRO A 351 -0.65 -15.86 15.03
C PRO A 351 0.70 -15.69 14.33
N LEU A 352 0.71 -15.52 13.00
CA LEU A 352 1.93 -15.29 12.24
C LEU A 352 2.60 -13.98 12.66
N GLN A 353 1.81 -12.91 12.79
CA GLN A 353 2.30 -11.60 13.23
C GLN A 353 2.91 -11.68 14.63
N ARG A 354 2.29 -12.41 15.57
CA ARG A 354 2.86 -12.62 16.92
C ARG A 354 4.19 -13.39 16.88
N ASN A 355 4.31 -14.41 16.04
CA ASN A 355 5.57 -15.15 15.88
C ASN A 355 6.69 -14.26 15.31
N LEU A 356 6.38 -13.42 14.33
CA LEU A 356 7.31 -12.43 13.80
C LEU A 356 7.70 -11.39 14.86
N PHE A 357 6.72 -10.92 15.64
CA PHE A 357 6.94 -9.95 16.72
C PHE A 357 7.87 -10.51 17.80
N HIS A 358 7.70 -11.77 18.21
CA HIS A 358 8.62 -12.45 19.12
C HIS A 358 10.06 -12.44 18.62
N ALA A 359 10.28 -12.72 17.32
CA ALA A 359 11.60 -12.64 16.73
C ALA A 359 12.13 -11.19 16.69
N ALA A 360 11.29 -10.22 16.35
CA ALA A 360 11.64 -8.79 16.33
C ALA A 360 12.20 -8.32 17.68
N VAL A 361 11.50 -8.62 18.77
CA VAL A 361 11.89 -8.20 20.14
C VAL A 361 13.20 -8.86 20.60
N ARG A 362 13.43 -10.12 20.19
CA ARG A 362 14.67 -10.84 20.51
C ARG A 362 15.86 -10.29 19.74
N LEU A 363 15.67 -9.86 18.49
CA LEU A 363 16.74 -9.30 17.65
C LEU A 363 17.06 -7.83 17.99
N LEU A 364 16.13 -7.12 18.60
CA LEU A 364 16.29 -5.72 18.94
C LEU A 364 17.22 -5.52 20.15
N LYS A 365 18.17 -4.60 20.05
CA LYS A 365 19.02 -4.16 21.17
C LYS A 365 18.21 -3.51 22.30
N LYS A 366 18.73 -3.55 23.52
CA LYS A 366 18.28 -2.63 24.59
C LYS A 366 18.54 -1.18 24.16
N GLY A 367 17.60 -0.29 24.46
CA GLY A 367 17.53 1.06 23.90
C GLY A 367 17.13 1.13 22.43
N GLY A 368 16.86 -0.01 21.77
CA GLY A 368 16.50 -0.06 20.36
C GLY A 368 15.03 0.26 20.10
N VAL A 369 14.72 0.62 18.85
CA VAL A 369 13.35 0.96 18.39
C VAL A 369 12.74 -0.18 17.56
N LEU A 370 11.52 -0.57 17.87
CA LEU A 370 10.67 -1.43 17.03
C LEU A 370 9.52 -0.62 16.46
N VAL A 371 9.33 -0.66 15.15
CA VAL A 371 8.10 -0.19 14.51
C VAL A 371 7.34 -1.38 13.96
N TYR A 372 6.08 -1.49 14.37
CA TYR A 372 5.11 -2.44 13.84
C TYR A 372 4.13 -1.69 12.93
N SER A 373 3.92 -2.17 11.70
CA SER A 373 2.95 -1.59 10.78
C SER A 373 2.17 -2.62 9.99
N THR A 374 0.94 -2.28 9.62
CA THR A 374 0.09 -3.08 8.73
C THR A 374 -0.68 -2.18 7.76
N CYS A 375 -1.12 -2.73 6.62
CA CYS A 375 -2.06 -2.08 5.69
C CYS A 375 -3.47 -2.66 5.79
N THR A 376 -3.90 -3.00 7.01
CA THR A 376 -5.25 -3.50 7.29
C THR A 376 -5.97 -2.64 8.32
N VAL A 377 -7.27 -2.85 8.45
CA VAL A 377 -8.18 -2.10 9.32
C VAL A 377 -8.75 -2.95 10.46
N THR A 378 -8.37 -4.23 10.56
CA THR A 378 -8.87 -5.13 11.60
C THR A 378 -8.27 -4.79 12.96
N LEU A 379 -9.05 -4.88 14.03
CA LEU A 379 -8.56 -4.62 15.39
C LEU A 379 -7.60 -5.74 15.84
N ALA A 380 -7.90 -6.99 15.46
CA ALA A 380 -7.12 -8.19 15.75
C ALA A 380 -5.67 -8.16 15.24
N GLU A 381 -5.40 -7.46 14.14
CA GLU A 381 -4.06 -7.30 13.57
C GLU A 381 -3.42 -5.96 13.95
N ASN A 382 -4.08 -5.11 14.74
CA ASN A 382 -3.60 -3.77 15.05
C ASN A 382 -3.58 -3.52 16.56
N GLU A 383 -4.62 -2.89 17.12
CA GLU A 383 -4.65 -2.51 18.53
C GLU A 383 -4.58 -3.71 19.48
N GLU A 384 -5.18 -4.86 19.12
CA GLU A 384 -5.05 -6.10 19.88
C GLU A 384 -3.61 -6.63 19.91
N GLN A 385 -2.85 -6.42 18.82
CA GLN A 385 -1.44 -6.81 18.75
C GLN A 385 -0.58 -5.92 19.64
N VAL A 386 -0.90 -4.63 19.73
CA VAL A 386 -0.24 -3.71 20.67
C VAL A 386 -0.55 -4.10 22.11
N ALA A 387 -1.82 -4.32 22.46
CA ALA A 387 -2.22 -4.75 23.81
C ALA A 387 -1.55 -6.07 24.21
N TRP A 388 -1.52 -7.04 23.30
CA TRP A 388 -0.79 -8.29 23.48
C TRP A 388 0.71 -8.06 23.68
N ALA A 389 1.35 -7.25 22.84
CA ALA A 389 2.79 -7.00 22.90
C ALA A 389 3.19 -6.35 24.24
N LEU A 390 2.45 -5.35 24.71
CA LEU A 390 2.72 -4.68 25.99
C LEU A 390 2.56 -5.63 27.19
N LYS A 391 1.63 -6.59 27.11
CA LYS A 391 1.45 -7.62 28.13
C LYS A 391 2.53 -8.71 28.07
N THR A 392 2.91 -9.13 26.88
CA THR A 392 3.85 -10.25 26.67
C THR A 392 5.31 -9.84 26.80
N PHE A 393 5.66 -8.59 26.48
CA PHE A 393 7.01 -8.07 26.55
C PHE A 393 7.07 -6.85 27.48
N PRO A 394 7.23 -7.04 28.81
CA PRO A 394 7.35 -5.94 29.77
C PRO A 394 8.55 -5.01 29.52
N CYS A 395 9.53 -5.46 28.74
CA CYS A 395 10.67 -4.63 28.30
C CYS A 395 10.29 -3.62 27.21
N LEU A 396 9.12 -3.72 26.59
CA LEU A 396 8.66 -2.76 25.59
C LEU A 396 7.81 -1.66 26.22
N THR A 397 8.04 -0.44 25.77
CA THR A 397 7.19 0.71 26.07
C THR A 397 6.70 1.34 24.78
N LEU A 398 5.43 1.72 24.73
CA LEU A 398 4.86 2.43 23.59
C LEU A 398 5.40 3.87 23.56
N GLN A 399 5.73 4.37 22.37
CA GLN A 399 6.42 5.64 22.19
C GLN A 399 5.65 6.60 21.28
N PRO A 400 5.79 7.92 21.48
CA PRO A 400 5.27 8.91 20.54
C PRO A 400 5.97 8.80 19.18
N GLN A 401 5.26 9.23 18.15
CA GLN A 401 5.68 9.08 16.75
C GLN A 401 5.80 10.45 16.09
N GLU A 402 6.91 10.65 15.37
CA GLU A 402 7.16 11.87 14.61
C GLU A 402 7.55 11.50 13.17
N PRO A 403 6.86 12.05 12.15
CA PRO A 403 5.66 12.88 12.25
C PRO A 403 4.41 12.08 12.67
N HIS A 404 3.46 12.74 13.35
CA HIS A 404 2.12 12.21 13.63
C HIS A 404 1.13 12.72 12.57
N ILE A 405 0.84 11.89 11.57
CA ILE A 405 0.00 12.23 10.42
C ILE A 405 -1.41 11.63 10.56
N GLY A 406 -1.48 10.34 10.93
CA GLY A 406 -2.74 9.61 11.08
C GLY A 406 -3.55 10.07 12.30
N GLY A 407 -4.69 9.43 12.51
CA GLY A 407 -5.47 9.58 13.73
C GLY A 407 -5.00 8.65 14.85
N GLU A 408 -5.65 8.77 16.01
CA GLU A 408 -5.41 7.88 17.16
C GLU A 408 -5.89 6.44 16.89
N GLY A 409 -5.43 5.49 17.70
CA GLY A 409 -5.88 4.10 17.63
C GLY A 409 -7.38 3.93 17.91
N MET A 410 -7.97 2.86 17.39
CA MET A 410 -9.40 2.55 17.57
C MET A 410 -9.67 1.87 18.93
N PRO A 411 -10.71 2.27 19.68
CA PRO A 411 -11.14 1.56 20.88
C PRO A 411 -11.58 0.12 20.60
N GLY A 412 -11.46 -0.77 21.59
CA GLY A 412 -11.89 -2.17 21.53
C GLY A 412 -10.81 -3.20 21.87
N ALA A 413 -9.57 -2.76 22.11
CA ALA A 413 -8.45 -3.62 22.53
C ALA A 413 -8.14 -3.54 24.04
N GLY A 414 -8.91 -2.76 24.81
CA GLY A 414 -8.61 -2.48 26.22
C GLY A 414 -7.37 -1.62 26.46
N LEU A 415 -6.94 -0.83 25.47
CA LEU A 415 -5.87 0.16 25.62
C LEU A 415 -6.41 1.44 26.27
N ALA A 416 -5.62 2.06 27.13
CA ALA A 416 -5.97 3.35 27.73
C ALA A 416 -5.98 4.47 26.66
N PRO A 417 -6.78 5.54 26.83
CA PRO A 417 -6.82 6.66 25.87
C PRO A 417 -5.44 7.28 25.58
N GLU A 418 -4.57 7.36 26.58
CA GLU A 418 -3.21 7.86 26.44
C GLU A 418 -2.37 6.95 25.53
N GLN A 419 -2.61 5.64 25.56
CA GLN A 419 -1.93 4.69 24.68
C GLN A 419 -2.46 4.80 23.25
N LEU A 420 -3.76 4.96 23.07
CA LEU A 420 -4.37 5.14 21.73
C LEU A 420 -3.82 6.38 21.01
N ARG A 421 -3.53 7.46 21.74
CA ARG A 421 -2.87 8.68 21.22
C ARG A 421 -1.45 8.48 20.73
N LEU A 422 -0.76 7.45 21.20
CA LEU A 422 0.60 7.11 20.76
C LEU A 422 0.61 6.26 19.48
N LEU A 423 -0.55 5.74 19.06
CA LEU A 423 -0.71 4.99 17.82
C LEU A 423 -1.03 5.93 16.66
N GLN A 424 -0.74 5.48 15.44
CA GLN A 424 -1.20 6.15 14.23
C GLN A 424 -2.05 5.19 13.41
N ARG A 425 -3.36 5.48 13.32
CA ARG A 425 -4.32 4.78 12.49
C ARG A 425 -4.80 5.70 11.38
N PHE A 426 -4.67 5.23 10.15
CA PHE A 426 -5.21 5.91 8.97
C PHE A 426 -6.59 5.35 8.69
N SER A 427 -7.60 6.16 8.97
CA SER A 427 -9.02 5.81 8.92
C SER A 427 -9.72 6.67 7.85
N PRO A 428 -9.65 6.27 6.55
CA PRO A 428 -10.22 7.07 5.47
C PRO A 428 -11.71 7.34 5.64
N GLU A 429 -12.45 6.44 6.29
CA GLU A 429 -13.88 6.54 6.56
C GLU A 429 -14.26 7.78 7.39
N LEU A 430 -13.37 8.32 8.21
CA LEU A 430 -13.74 9.44 9.09
C LEU A 430 -13.95 10.75 8.32
N THR A 431 -13.30 10.89 7.17
CA THR A 431 -13.27 12.15 6.41
C THR A 431 -13.56 11.97 4.93
N TRP A 432 -13.89 10.75 4.50
CA TRP A 432 -14.18 10.48 3.10
C TRP A 432 -15.49 11.17 2.69
N ASP A 433 -15.33 12.15 1.83
CA ASP A 433 -16.41 12.87 1.18
C ASP A 433 -16.02 13.15 -0.28
N GLN A 434 -16.76 12.59 -1.23
CA GLN A 434 -16.53 12.81 -2.67
C GLN A 434 -16.89 14.23 -3.12
N THR A 435 -17.59 15.01 -2.28
CA THR A 435 -18.12 16.34 -2.62
C THR A 435 -17.28 17.50 -2.08
N GLN A 436 -16.36 17.24 -1.15
CA GLN A 436 -15.50 18.28 -0.55
C GLN A 436 -14.15 18.38 -1.27
N THR A 437 -14.13 19.11 -2.38
CA THR A 437 -12.90 19.44 -3.15
C THR A 437 -12.22 20.73 -2.67
N THR A 438 -12.78 21.44 -1.69
CA THR A 438 -12.34 22.79 -1.28
C THR A 438 -11.11 22.80 -0.36
N ALA A 439 -10.80 21.69 0.31
CA ALA A 439 -9.63 21.62 1.19
C ALA A 439 -8.31 21.51 0.39
N PRO A 440 -7.21 22.14 0.86
CA PRO A 440 -5.90 22.02 0.23
C PRO A 440 -5.48 20.55 0.03
N LEU A 441 -4.78 20.25 -1.07
CA LEU A 441 -4.42 18.88 -1.45
C LEU A 441 -3.68 18.13 -0.34
N HIS A 442 -2.75 18.78 0.36
CA HIS A 442 -2.00 18.14 1.46
C HIS A 442 -2.91 17.78 2.65
N CYS A 443 -3.89 18.62 3.00
CA CYS A 443 -4.86 18.31 4.07
C CYS A 443 -5.75 17.11 3.70
N ARG A 444 -6.11 17.00 2.42
CA ARG A 444 -6.84 15.83 1.90
C ARG A 444 -5.93 14.60 1.87
N ALA A 445 -4.66 14.76 1.51
CA ALA A 445 -3.70 13.67 1.41
C ALA A 445 -3.42 12.98 2.75
N ASP A 446 -3.39 13.74 3.86
CA ASP A 446 -3.20 13.17 5.20
C ASP A 446 -4.36 12.25 5.64
N LYS A 447 -5.56 12.47 5.10
CA LYS A 447 -6.78 11.84 5.59
C LYS A 447 -7.37 10.81 4.60
N ASP A 448 -7.42 11.16 3.32
CA ASP A 448 -7.94 10.30 2.25
C ASP A 448 -6.84 9.36 1.74
N THR A 449 -6.37 8.47 2.61
CA THR A 449 -5.30 7.50 2.35
C THR A 449 -5.87 6.07 2.25
N ILE A 450 -5.00 5.08 2.04
CA ILE A 450 -5.33 3.70 2.38
C ILE A 450 -5.59 3.56 3.90
N GLY A 451 -6.31 2.51 4.30
CA GLY A 451 -6.33 2.04 5.67
C GLY A 451 -4.97 1.50 6.10
N PHE A 452 -4.43 2.01 7.21
CA PHE A 452 -3.07 1.70 7.64
C PHE A 452 -2.91 1.87 9.16
N PHE A 453 -1.92 1.22 9.74
CA PHE A 453 -1.63 1.29 11.16
C PHE A 453 -0.13 1.32 11.45
N ILE A 454 0.28 2.09 12.46
CA ILE A 454 1.66 2.21 12.91
C ILE A 454 1.70 2.25 14.44
N ALA A 455 2.52 1.40 15.03
CA ALA A 455 2.87 1.41 16.45
C ALA A 455 4.39 1.43 16.62
N LYS A 456 4.88 2.28 17.51
CA LYS A 456 6.31 2.43 17.81
C LYS A 456 6.60 2.04 19.25
N PHE A 457 7.63 1.22 19.45
CA PHE A 457 8.07 0.74 20.75
C PHE A 457 9.56 1.04 20.97
N LEU A 458 9.91 1.29 22.23
CA LEU A 458 11.28 1.28 22.72
C LEU A 458 11.49 0.04 23.58
N LYS A 459 12.60 -0.68 23.40
CA LYS A 459 13.01 -1.76 24.29
C LYS A 459 13.93 -1.20 25.37
N ASN A 460 13.51 -1.30 26.63
CA ASN A 460 14.26 -0.81 27.79
C ASN A 460 15.43 -1.73 28.19
#